data_AF-A0A383CG90-F1
#
_entry.id   AF-A0A383CG90-F1
#
_cell.length_a   1.000
_cell.length_b   1.000
_cell.length_c   1.000
_cell.angle_alpha   90.00
_cell.angle_beta   90.00
_cell.angle_gamma   90.00
#
_symmetry.space_group_name_H-M   'P 1'
#
loop_
_entity.id
_entity.type
_entity.pdbx_description
1 polymer ?
#
loop_
_entity_poly.entity_id
_entity_poly.type
_entity_poly.pdbx_seq_one_letter_code
_entity_poly.pdbx_strand_id
1 'polypeptide(L)'
;MSKVMWQPSTERAEGSQMNQFRLFVNKKFALELDNYSDLYNWSVNEITHFWEAVWSFGTPVVSKDYQQVVDDDSKMPGARWFSGARLNFTENLLCRRDNHTAILSRGEGKEDRQISYIELYSEVEKM
;
A
#
# COMPACT_ATOMS: atom_id res chain seq x y z
N MET A 1 17.18 29.99 -5.84
CA MET A 1 16.12 29.04 -5.46
C MET A 1 14.99 29.15 -6.46
N SER A 2 14.55 28.02 -7.04
CA SER A 2 13.44 27.98 -7.99
C SER A 2 12.13 28.33 -7.29
N LYS A 3 11.28 29.14 -7.94
CA LYS A 3 9.96 29.49 -7.42
C LYS A 3 9.06 28.25 -7.41
N VAL A 4 8.47 27.95 -6.25
CA VAL A 4 7.45 26.90 -6.13
C VAL A 4 6.21 27.30 -6.94
N MET A 5 5.81 26.45 -7.89
CA MET A 5 4.70 26.73 -8.80
C MET A 5 3.33 26.37 -8.19
N TRP A 6 3.31 25.44 -7.23
CA TRP A 6 2.09 24.99 -6.57
C TRP A 6 2.43 24.33 -5.22
N GLN A 7 1.54 24.45 -4.26
CA GLN A 7 1.59 23.76 -2.96
C GLN A 7 0.17 23.32 -2.57
N PRO A 8 -0.01 22.13 -1.95
CA PRO A 8 -1.32 21.75 -1.44
C PRO A 8 -1.76 22.68 -0.30
N SER A 9 -3.08 22.81 -0.12
CA SER A 9 -3.62 23.40 1.11
C SER A 9 -3.31 22.52 2.32
N THR A 10 -3.26 23.12 3.50
CA THR A 10 -3.08 22.41 4.78
C THR A 10 -4.11 21.30 4.96
N GLU A 11 -5.39 21.61 4.72
CA GLU A 11 -6.48 20.62 4.78
C GLU A 11 -6.23 19.41 3.86
N ARG A 12 -5.76 19.64 2.63
CA ARG A 12 -5.45 18.55 1.69
C ARG A 12 -4.26 17.72 2.15
N ALA A 13 -3.25 18.36 2.73
CA ALA A 13 -2.09 17.67 3.26
C ALA A 13 -2.46 16.81 4.49
N GLU A 14 -3.22 17.38 5.43
CA GLU A 14 -3.66 16.71 6.66
C GLU A 14 -4.64 15.57 6.39
N GLY A 15 -5.55 15.72 5.41
CA GLY A 15 -6.50 14.69 5.00
C GLY A 15 -5.92 13.59 4.12
N SER A 16 -4.64 13.68 3.72
CA SER A 16 -4.02 12.69 2.84
C SER A 16 -3.78 11.35 3.53
N GLN A 17 -3.84 10.25 2.77
CA GLN A 17 -3.50 8.92 3.28
C GLN A 17 -2.04 8.83 3.76
N MET A 18 -1.15 9.63 3.16
CA MET A 18 0.25 9.73 3.60
C MET A 18 0.35 10.30 5.02
N ASN A 19 -0.43 11.35 5.34
CA ASN A 19 -0.47 11.90 6.69
C ASN A 19 -1.11 10.91 7.68
N GLN A 20 -2.16 10.19 7.28
CA GLN A 20 -2.75 9.13 8.11
C GLN A 20 -1.73 8.02 8.41
N PHE A 21 -0.93 7.62 7.42
CA PHE A 21 0.16 6.65 7.61
C PHE A 21 1.26 7.19 8.55
N ARG A 22 1.67 8.46 8.41
CA ARG A 22 2.62 9.10 9.34
C ARG A 22 2.13 9.06 10.78
N LEU A 23 0.87 9.43 11.02
CA LEU A 23 0.27 9.40 12.35
C LEU A 23 0.14 7.96 12.90
N PHE A 24 -0.16 6.99 12.03
CA PHE A 24 -0.14 5.57 12.39
C PHE A 24 1.25 5.12 12.83
N VAL A 25 2.31 5.48 12.09
CA VAL A 25 3.71 5.20 12.45
C VAL A 25 4.07 5.82 13.79
N ASN A 26 3.76 7.11 13.99
CA ASN A 26 3.99 7.81 15.27
C ASN A 26 3.35 7.06 16.43
N LYS A 27 2.09 6.65 16.28
CA LYS A 27 1.38 5.88 17.30
C LYS A 27 2.00 4.49 17.54
N LYS A 28 2.35 3.77 16.47
CA LYS A 28 2.83 2.38 16.56
C LYS A 28 4.24 2.29 17.17
N PHE A 29 5.12 3.22 16.83
CA PHE A 29 6.53 3.19 17.24
C PHE A 29 6.89 4.26 18.28
N ALA A 30 5.89 4.98 18.83
CA ALA A 30 6.07 6.08 19.77
C ALA A 30 7.05 7.15 19.25
N LEU A 31 6.84 7.58 18.00
CA LEU A 31 7.64 8.60 17.32
C LEU A 31 6.87 9.92 17.21
N GLU A 32 7.61 11.00 16.95
CA GLU A 32 7.11 12.36 16.74
C GLU A 32 7.55 12.90 15.38
N LEU A 33 7.31 12.13 14.30
CA LEU A 33 7.61 12.58 12.94
C LEU A 33 6.64 13.71 12.60
N ASP A 34 7.09 14.90 12.21
CA ASP A 34 6.22 16.06 12.01
C ASP A 34 5.72 16.18 10.57
N ASN A 35 6.59 15.84 9.61
CA ASN A 35 6.33 16.05 8.19
C ASN A 35 6.79 14.86 7.34
N TYR A 36 6.58 14.98 6.02
CA TYR A 36 6.95 13.93 5.07
C TYR A 36 8.46 13.65 5.06
N SER A 37 9.31 14.66 5.25
CA SER A 37 10.76 14.51 5.24
C SER A 37 11.23 13.67 6.42
N ASP A 38 10.61 13.85 7.60
CA ASP A 38 10.92 13.03 8.78
C ASP A 38 10.49 11.59 8.55
N LEU A 39 9.30 11.37 8.00
CA LEU A 39 8.81 10.05 7.63
C LEU A 39 9.72 9.36 6.60
N TYR A 40 10.19 10.10 5.60
CA TYR A 40 11.13 9.60 4.60
C TYR A 40 12.49 9.24 5.21
N ASN A 41 13.06 10.14 6.02
CA ASN A 41 14.32 9.87 6.70
C ASN A 41 14.20 8.64 7.61
N TRP A 42 13.08 8.51 8.32
CA TRP A 42 12.82 7.31 9.11
C TRP A 42 12.69 6.07 8.22
N SER A 43 11.95 6.12 7.11
CA SER A 43 11.70 4.94 6.28
C SER A 43 12.95 4.31 5.67
N VAL A 44 13.97 5.13 5.37
CA VAL A 44 15.23 4.65 4.79
C VAL A 44 16.26 4.23 5.84
N ASN A 45 16.16 4.76 7.07
CA ASN A 45 17.08 4.38 8.16
C ASN A 45 16.54 3.22 9.00
N GLU A 46 15.22 3.05 9.06
CA GLU A 46 14.51 2.04 9.84
C GLU A 46 13.70 1.10 8.94
N ILE A 47 14.36 0.55 7.90
CA ILE A 47 13.75 -0.20 6.80
C ILE A 47 12.84 -1.34 7.30
N THR A 48 13.32 -2.12 8.27
CA THR A 48 12.56 -3.26 8.84
C THR A 48 11.26 -2.77 9.48
N HIS A 49 11.33 -1.76 10.35
CA HIS A 49 10.16 -1.19 11.02
C HIS A 49 9.21 -0.51 10.03
N PHE A 50 9.75 0.18 9.03
CA PHE A 50 8.94 0.81 7.98
C PHE A 50 8.09 -0.21 7.23
N TRP A 51 8.68 -1.30 6.75
CA TRP A 51 7.94 -2.33 6.02
C TRP A 51 6.98 -3.11 6.91
N GLU A 52 7.31 -3.29 8.19
CA GLU A 52 6.36 -3.79 9.20
C GLU A 52 5.15 -2.86 9.37
N ALA A 53 5.37 -1.55 9.34
CA ALA A 53 4.34 -0.54 9.41
C ALA A 53 3.44 -0.57 8.18
N VAL A 54 4.03 -0.65 6.98
CA VAL A 54 3.29 -0.77 5.71
C VAL A 54 2.41 -2.01 5.71
N TRP A 55 2.94 -3.15 6.15
CA TRP A 55 2.17 -4.39 6.30
C TRP A 55 0.99 -4.20 7.24
N SER A 56 1.21 -3.62 8.41
CA SER A 56 0.17 -3.43 9.42
C SER A 56 -0.90 -2.42 8.99
N PHE A 57 -0.50 -1.36 8.27
CA PHE A 57 -1.43 -0.33 7.79
C PHE A 57 -2.25 -0.81 6.59
N GLY A 58 -1.64 -1.59 5.70
CA GLY A 58 -2.30 -2.15 4.53
C GLY A 58 -3.19 -3.36 4.83
N THR A 59 -3.02 -3.99 6.00
CA THR A 59 -3.81 -5.14 6.48
C THR A 59 -4.02 -6.21 5.41
N PRO A 60 -2.96 -6.78 4.81
CA PRO A 60 -3.10 -7.76 3.75
C PRO A 60 -3.79 -9.03 4.26
N VAL A 61 -4.56 -9.67 3.37
CA VAL A 61 -5.15 -10.99 3.62
C VAL A 61 -4.04 -12.02 3.49
N VAL A 62 -3.78 -12.75 4.57
CA VAL A 62 -2.73 -13.77 4.64
C VAL A 62 -3.24 -15.06 5.28
N SER A 63 -2.78 -16.19 4.76
CA SER A 63 -3.04 -17.52 5.33
C SER A 63 -2.05 -17.88 6.44
N LYS A 64 -0.86 -17.27 6.44
CA LYS A 64 0.16 -17.37 7.47
C LYS A 64 0.91 -16.05 7.55
N ASP A 65 1.09 -15.54 8.76
CA ASP A 65 1.82 -14.30 8.99
C ASP A 65 3.35 -14.46 8.80
N TYR A 66 4.05 -13.35 8.62
CA TYR A 66 5.52 -13.36 8.54
C TYR A 66 6.15 -13.68 9.89
N GLN A 67 7.36 -14.23 9.84
CA GLN A 67 8.22 -14.45 11.01
C GLN A 67 9.31 -13.37 11.10
N GLN A 68 9.72 -12.83 9.96
CA GLN A 68 10.73 -11.79 9.85
C GLN A 68 10.46 -10.93 8.60
N VAL A 69 10.50 -9.61 8.75
CA VAL A 69 10.22 -8.66 7.67
C VAL A 69 11.31 -8.66 6.60
N VAL A 70 12.59 -8.68 6.99
CA VAL A 70 13.73 -8.80 6.08
C VAL A 70 14.90 -9.48 6.79
N ASP A 71 15.66 -10.31 6.08
CA ASP A 71 16.83 -10.99 6.65
C ASP A 71 18.09 -10.12 6.66
N ASP A 72 18.39 -9.46 5.54
CA ASP A 72 19.48 -8.49 5.39
C ASP A 72 19.05 -7.42 4.39
N ASP A 73 18.85 -6.20 4.87
CA ASP A 73 18.40 -5.04 4.08
C ASP A 73 19.52 -4.40 3.24
N SER A 74 20.78 -4.75 3.51
CA SER A 74 21.94 -4.33 2.71
C SER A 74 22.25 -5.28 1.54
N LYS A 75 21.67 -6.48 1.56
CA LYS A 75 21.97 -7.55 0.60
C LYS A 75 21.31 -7.32 -0.75
N MET A 76 22.13 -7.04 -1.76
CA MET A 76 21.69 -6.91 -3.15
C MET A 76 22.60 -7.68 -4.11
N PRO A 77 22.07 -8.66 -4.89
CA PRO A 77 20.71 -9.21 -4.88
C PRO A 77 20.48 -10.25 -3.76
N GLY A 78 19.21 -10.58 -3.47
CA GLY A 78 18.85 -11.76 -2.69
C GLY A 78 18.48 -11.53 -1.22
N ALA A 79 18.12 -10.30 -0.84
CA ALA A 79 17.35 -10.04 0.38
C ALA A 79 16.00 -10.80 0.33
N ARG A 80 15.61 -11.41 1.46
CA ARG A 80 14.35 -12.14 1.60
C ARG A 80 13.39 -11.35 2.47
N TRP A 81 12.29 -10.94 1.88
CA TRP A 81 11.26 -10.15 2.53
C TRP A 81 10.11 -11.01 3.04
N PHE A 82 9.55 -10.64 4.20
CA PHE A 82 8.40 -11.24 4.87
C PHE A 82 8.49 -12.77 4.95
N SER A 83 9.66 -13.27 5.33
CA SER A 83 9.92 -14.70 5.40
C SER A 83 8.93 -15.38 6.34
N GLY A 84 8.40 -16.53 5.92
CA GLY A 84 7.36 -17.28 6.63
C GLY A 84 5.93 -16.90 6.26
N ALA A 85 5.70 -15.70 5.70
CA ALA A 85 4.37 -15.29 5.27
C ALA A 85 3.87 -16.12 4.08
N ARG A 86 2.56 -16.32 4.01
CA ARG A 86 1.88 -16.92 2.87
C ARG A 86 0.63 -16.14 2.54
N LEU A 87 0.60 -15.58 1.34
CA LEU A 87 -0.52 -14.81 0.81
C LEU A 87 -0.82 -15.21 -0.63
N ASN A 88 -2.04 -14.90 -1.07
CA ASN A 88 -2.40 -14.95 -2.48
C ASN A 88 -2.60 -13.51 -3.00
N PHE A 89 -1.91 -13.17 -4.08
CA PHE A 89 -1.96 -11.82 -4.64
C PHE A 89 -3.35 -11.46 -5.17
N THR A 90 -3.98 -12.39 -5.90
CA THR A 90 -5.32 -12.23 -6.46
C THR A 90 -6.38 -12.09 -5.37
N GLU A 91 -6.28 -12.85 -4.28
CA GLU A 91 -7.16 -12.72 -3.11
C GLU A 91 -7.11 -11.32 -2.50
N ASN A 92 -5.91 -10.74 -2.39
CA ASN A 92 -5.73 -9.39 -1.85
C ASN A 92 -6.32 -8.32 -2.78
N LEU A 93 -6.15 -8.44 -4.10
CA LEU A 93 -6.71 -7.49 -5.06
C LEU A 93 -8.22 -7.63 -5.23
N LEU A 94 -8.75 -8.84 -5.07
CA LEU A 94 -10.15 -9.17 -5.18
C LEU A 94 -10.77 -9.41 -3.80
N CYS A 95 -10.32 -8.76 -2.73
CA CYS A 95 -10.94 -8.94 -1.41
C CYS A 95 -12.38 -8.38 -1.37
N ARG A 96 -12.65 -7.37 -2.21
CA ARG A 96 -13.96 -6.77 -2.39
C ARG A 96 -14.87 -7.66 -3.25
N ARG A 97 -16.13 -7.82 -2.84
CA ARG A 97 -17.14 -8.71 -3.46
C ARG A 97 -18.48 -7.98 -3.64
N ASP A 98 -18.45 -6.75 -4.14
CA ASP A 98 -19.64 -5.93 -4.33
C ASP A 98 -19.80 -5.43 -5.77
N ASN A 99 -20.85 -4.66 -6.01
CA ASN A 99 -21.22 -4.13 -7.34
C ASN A 99 -20.43 -2.86 -7.73
N HIS A 100 -19.39 -2.49 -6.98
CA HIS A 100 -18.60 -1.32 -7.36
C HIS A 100 -17.71 -1.65 -8.55
N THR A 101 -17.50 -0.66 -9.43
CA THR A 101 -16.67 -0.83 -10.63
C THR A 101 -15.22 -1.11 -10.24
N ALA A 102 -14.71 -2.27 -10.66
CA ALA A 102 -13.31 -2.66 -10.55
C ALA A 102 -12.52 -2.26 -11.80
N ILE A 103 -13.11 -2.45 -12.99
CA ILE A 103 -12.49 -2.14 -14.28
C ILE A 103 -13.46 -1.27 -15.09
N LEU A 104 -12.98 -0.12 -15.53
CA LEU A 104 -13.60 0.70 -16.59
C LEU A 104 -12.76 0.56 -17.85
N SER A 105 -13.25 -0.23 -18.81
CA SER A 105 -12.59 -0.46 -20.09
C SER A 105 -13.13 0.49 -21.15
N ARG A 106 -12.23 1.20 -21.83
CA ARG A 106 -12.54 2.09 -22.94
C ARG A 106 -11.70 1.72 -24.15
N GLY A 107 -12.31 1.73 -25.33
CA GLY A 107 -11.61 1.47 -26.60
C GLY A 107 -12.11 2.42 -27.69
N GLU A 108 -11.28 2.67 -28.70
CA GLU A 108 -11.67 3.50 -29.84
C GLU A 108 -12.89 2.90 -30.56
N GLY A 109 -13.97 3.69 -30.66
CA GLY A 109 -15.22 3.26 -31.30
C GLY A 109 -15.97 2.13 -30.59
N LYS A 110 -15.58 1.77 -29.35
CA LYS A 110 -16.26 0.77 -28.53
C LYS A 110 -17.06 1.43 -27.42
N GLU A 111 -18.15 0.80 -27.01
CA GLU A 111 -18.87 1.22 -25.81
C GLU A 111 -18.00 1.01 -24.55
N ASP A 112 -18.15 1.92 -23.60
CA ASP A 112 -17.53 1.79 -22.28
C ASP A 112 -18.08 0.54 -21.59
N ARG A 113 -17.18 -0.37 -21.19
CA ARG A 113 -17.53 -1.55 -20.39
C ARG A 113 -17.12 -1.32 -18.95
N GLN A 114 -18.05 -1.50 -18.03
CA GLN A 114 -17.78 -1.55 -16.60
C GLN A 114 -17.89 -2.99 -16.12
N ILE A 115 -16.90 -3.42 -15.34
CA ILE A 115 -16.89 -4.72 -14.66
C ILE A 115 -16.82 -4.43 -13.17
N SER A 116 -17.80 -4.92 -12.42
CA SER A 116 -17.84 -4.82 -10.97
C SER A 116 -16.87 -5.79 -10.30
N TYR A 117 -16.56 -5.58 -9.01
CA TYR A 117 -15.70 -6.50 -8.25
C TYR A 117 -16.26 -7.93 -8.17
N ILE A 118 -17.59 -8.10 -8.05
CA ILE A 118 -18.23 -9.42 -8.02
C ILE A 118 -18.17 -10.14 -9.38
N GLU A 119 -18.34 -9.40 -10.48
CA GLU A 119 -18.20 -9.95 -11.84
C GLU A 119 -16.75 -10.31 -12.12
N LEU A 120 -15.81 -9.42 -11.81
CA LEU A 120 -14.38 -9.66 -12.01
C LEU A 120 -13.92 -10.90 -11.24
N TYR A 121 -14.38 -11.08 -10.00
CA TYR A 121 -14.09 -12.29 -9.24
C TYR A 121 -14.61 -13.55 -9.93
N SER A 122 -15.89 -13.52 -10.34
CA SER A 122 -16.53 -14.66 -11.00
C SER A 122 -15.88 -15.01 -12.34
N GLU A 123 -15.33 -14.03 -13.05
CA GLU A 123 -14.56 -14.25 -14.28
C GLU A 123 -13.18 -14.86 -13.98
N VAL A 124 -12.45 -14.35 -12.97
CA VAL A 124 -11.12 -14.84 -12.60
C VAL A 124 -11.18 -16.25 -11.99
N GLU A 125 -12.21 -16.57 -11.20
CA GLU A 125 -12.39 -17.88 -10.57
C GLU A 125 -12.61 -19.01 -11.60
N LYS A 126 -13.14 -18.69 -12.78
CA LYS A 126 -13.44 -19.66 -13.85
C LYS A 126 -12.26 -19.98 -14.76
N MET A 127 -11.20 -19.18 -14.71
CA MET A 127 -9.98 -19.37 -15.51
C MET A 127 -9.05 -20.39 -14.86
#